data_AF-A0A7J7EVL5-F1
#
_entry.id   AF-A0A7J7EVL5-F1
#
_cell.length_a   1.000
_cell.length_b   1.000
_cell.length_c   1.000
_cell.angle_alpha   90.00
_cell.angle_beta   90.00
_cell.angle_gamma   90.00
#
_symmetry.space_group_name_H-M   'P 1'
#
loop_
_entity.id
_entity.type
_entity.pdbx_description
1 polymer ?
#
loop_
_entity_poly.entity_id
_entity_poly.type
_entity_poly.pdbx_seq_one_letter_code
_entity_poly.pdbx_strand_id
1 'polypeptide(L)'
;MHANTISPPGSVYEPLKSINLPRPDNETLWDKLDHYYRIVKSTLLLYQSPTTGLFPTKTCGDDRKAKIQDSLYCAAGAWALALAYRRIDDDKGRTHELEHSAIKCMRGILYCYMRQADKVQQFKQDPRPTTCLHSVFNVHTGDEILSYGEYGHLQINAVSLYLLYLVEMISSGLQIIYNTDEV
;
A
#
# COMPACT_ATOMS: atom_id res chain seq x y z
N MET A 1 -24.70 34.81 -9.19
CA MET A 1 -24.65 33.49 -8.55
C MET A 1 -24.01 32.50 -9.53
N HIS A 2 -22.72 32.21 -9.36
CA HIS A 2 -22.07 31.10 -10.07
C HIS A 2 -21.58 30.13 -9.00
N ALA A 3 -22.19 28.94 -9.00
CA ALA A 3 -21.83 27.86 -8.11
C ALA A 3 -20.46 27.32 -8.55
N ASN A 4 -19.48 27.40 -7.65
CA ASN A 4 -18.19 26.73 -7.82
C ASN A 4 -18.40 25.23 -7.56
N THR A 5 -18.67 24.46 -8.62
CA THR A 5 -18.67 23.01 -8.57
C THR A 5 -17.23 22.52 -8.54
N ILE A 6 -16.75 22.15 -7.34
CA ILE A 6 -15.47 21.48 -7.16
C ILE A 6 -15.65 20.04 -7.65
N SER A 7 -15.02 19.67 -8.77
CA SER A 7 -14.98 18.27 -9.20
C SER A 7 -14.12 17.45 -8.23
N PRO A 8 -14.52 16.23 -7.85
CA PRO A 8 -13.68 15.35 -7.04
C PRO A 8 -12.40 14.95 -7.83
N PRO A 9 -11.25 14.79 -7.15
CA PRO A 9 -10.01 14.39 -7.81
C PRO A 9 -10.14 12.99 -8.41
N GLY A 10 -9.67 12.82 -9.65
CA GLY A 10 -9.85 11.63 -10.49
C GLY A 10 -8.85 10.51 -10.24
N SER A 11 -7.86 10.72 -9.36
CA SER A 11 -6.81 9.76 -9.03
C SER A 11 -6.18 10.09 -7.67
N VAL A 12 -5.71 9.07 -6.93
CA VAL A 12 -4.94 9.22 -5.68
C VAL A 12 -3.63 9.98 -5.91
N TYR A 13 -3.13 9.92 -7.15
CA TYR A 13 -1.90 10.57 -7.59
C TYR A 13 -2.10 11.97 -8.15
N GLU A 14 -3.35 12.45 -8.28
CA GLU A 14 -3.55 13.87 -8.57
C GLU A 14 -3.10 14.68 -7.35
N PRO A 15 -2.15 15.60 -7.51
CA PRO A 15 -1.77 16.48 -6.41
C PRO A 15 -3.03 17.23 -5.98
N LEU A 16 -3.46 17.02 -4.74
CA LEU A 16 -4.47 17.88 -4.14
C LEU A 16 -4.00 19.33 -4.32
N LYS A 17 -4.90 20.23 -4.76
CA LYS A 17 -4.65 21.69 -4.87
C LYS A 17 -4.25 22.36 -3.54
N SER A 18 -3.94 21.59 -2.49
CA SER A 18 -3.65 22.02 -1.13
C SER A 18 -2.17 21.92 -0.70
N ILE A 19 -1.21 21.67 -1.61
CA ILE A 19 0.21 21.57 -1.20
C ILE A 19 0.89 22.95 -0.94
N ASN A 20 0.20 24.08 -1.14
CA ASN A 20 0.70 25.40 -0.73
C ASN A 20 0.16 25.80 0.65
N LEU A 21 0.64 25.13 1.70
CA LEU A 21 0.49 25.59 3.09
C LEU A 21 1.76 26.36 3.49
N PRO A 22 1.65 27.51 4.18
CA PRO A 22 2.80 28.33 4.55
C PRO A 22 3.77 27.52 5.41
N ARG A 23 5.07 27.52 5.05
CA ARG A 23 6.14 26.94 5.86
C ARG A 23 6.60 27.97 6.89
N PRO A 24 6.40 27.76 8.20
CA PRO A 24 6.99 28.60 9.22
C PRO A 24 8.48 28.29 9.37
N ASP A 25 9.32 29.34 9.45
CA ASP A 25 10.79 29.24 9.52
C ASP A 25 11.32 28.60 10.84
N ASN A 26 10.43 28.25 11.79
CA ASN A 26 10.75 27.66 13.10
C ASN A 26 10.02 26.33 13.38
N GLU A 27 9.73 25.51 12.37
CA GLU A 27 9.08 24.21 12.60
C GLU A 27 9.97 23.22 13.35
N THR A 28 9.44 22.67 14.45
CA THR A 28 10.06 21.56 15.17
C THR A 28 10.02 20.28 14.33
N LEU A 29 10.82 19.27 14.68
CA LEU A 29 10.73 17.95 14.04
C LEU A 29 9.32 17.36 14.19
N TRP A 30 8.68 17.57 15.35
CA TRP A 30 7.32 17.12 15.60
C TRP A 30 6.33 17.76 14.62
N ASP A 31 6.41 19.08 14.40
CA ASP A 31 5.49 19.79 13.50
C ASP A 31 5.59 19.26 12.07
N LYS A 32 6.82 19.00 11.61
CA LYS A 32 7.09 18.41 10.29
C LYS A 32 6.50 17.02 10.16
N LEU A 33 6.74 16.15 11.15
CA LEU A 33 6.19 14.79 11.12
C LEU A 33 4.67 14.81 11.24
N ASP A 34 4.09 15.71 12.04
CA ASP A 34 2.63 15.88 12.17
C ASP A 34 2.01 16.29 10.84
N HIS A 35 2.66 17.21 10.13
CA HIS A 35 2.25 17.60 8.78
C HIS A 35 2.21 16.40 7.83
N TYR A 36 3.28 15.60 7.77
CA TYR A 36 3.32 14.41 6.90
C TYR A 36 2.31 13.33 7.33
N TYR A 37 2.11 13.16 8.64
CA TYR A 37 1.12 12.22 9.16
C TYR A 37 -0.30 12.60 8.73
N ARG A 38 -0.66 13.88 8.80
CA ARG A 38 -1.98 14.35 8.33
C ARG A 38 -2.17 14.07 6.84
N ILE A 39 -1.13 14.28 6.03
CA ILE A 39 -1.15 13.94 4.61
C ILE A 39 -1.38 12.44 4.44
N VAL A 40 -0.49 11.59 4.97
CA VAL A 40 -0.59 10.11 4.88
C VAL A 40 -1.94 9.60 5.36
N LYS A 41 -2.47 10.15 6.45
CA LYS A 41 -3.77 9.75 7.01
C LYS A 41 -4.92 10.08 6.05
N SER A 42 -4.91 11.29 5.48
CA SER A 42 -5.97 11.76 4.58
C SER A 42 -5.93 11.17 3.17
N THR A 43 -4.74 10.82 2.66
CA THR A 43 -4.56 10.35 1.28
C THR A 43 -4.36 8.84 1.15
N LEU A 44 -3.81 8.18 2.19
CA LEU A 44 -3.52 6.75 2.17
C LEU A 44 -4.38 6.00 3.17
N LEU A 45 -4.17 6.22 4.47
CA LEU A 45 -4.74 5.36 5.53
C LEU A 45 -6.27 5.33 5.50
N LEU A 46 -6.91 6.46 5.17
CA LEU A 46 -8.36 6.57 5.04
C LEU A 46 -8.96 5.55 4.05
N TYR A 47 -8.20 5.16 3.02
CA TYR A 47 -8.66 4.30 1.93
C TYR A 47 -8.15 2.86 2.04
N GLN A 48 -7.37 2.54 3.08
CA GLN A 48 -6.90 1.18 3.29
C GLN A 48 -8.08 0.23 3.55
N SER A 49 -8.11 -0.88 2.83
CA SER A 49 -9.15 -1.89 3.02
C SER A 49 -9.12 -2.46 4.45
N PRO A 50 -10.25 -2.45 5.18
CA PRO A 50 -10.29 -2.98 6.53
C PRO A 50 -10.16 -4.52 6.54
N THR A 51 -10.52 -5.20 5.44
CA THR A 51 -10.52 -6.66 5.34
C THR A 51 -9.17 -7.20 4.89
N THR A 52 -8.63 -6.68 3.78
CA THR A 52 -7.39 -7.19 3.20
C THR A 52 -6.16 -6.38 3.58
N GLY A 53 -6.30 -5.10 3.91
CA GLY A 53 -5.16 -4.18 4.06
C GLY A 53 -4.64 -3.60 2.75
N LEU A 54 -5.18 -3.99 1.60
CA LEU A 54 -4.80 -3.44 0.29
C LEU A 54 -5.27 -1.99 0.11
N PHE A 55 -4.61 -1.27 -0.77
CA PHE A 55 -5.00 0.09 -1.16
C PHE A 55 -5.65 0.07 -2.56
N PRO A 56 -6.78 0.78 -2.75
CA PRO A 56 -7.44 0.84 -4.05
C PRO A 56 -6.63 1.70 -5.03
N THR A 57 -6.74 1.41 -6.33
CA THR A 57 -6.10 2.21 -7.38
C THR A 57 -6.72 3.58 -7.56
N LYS A 58 -7.96 3.76 -7.09
CA LYS A 58 -8.69 5.02 -7.13
C LYS A 58 -9.41 5.24 -5.80
N THR A 59 -9.47 6.49 -5.39
CA THR A 59 -10.13 6.95 -4.15
C THR A 59 -11.56 7.41 -4.38
N CYS A 60 -12.01 7.43 -5.64
CA CYS A 60 -13.34 7.83 -6.05
C CYS A 60 -13.95 6.81 -7.02
N GLY A 61 -15.28 6.69 -6.97
CA GLY A 61 -16.03 5.68 -7.72
C GLY A 61 -16.01 4.28 -7.08
N ASP A 62 -16.72 3.33 -7.68
CA ASP A 62 -16.79 1.93 -7.23
C ASP A 62 -15.63 1.09 -7.82
N ASP A 63 -14.42 1.68 -7.91
CA ASP A 63 -13.25 0.95 -8.42
C ASP A 63 -12.69 0.03 -7.34
N ARG A 64 -12.99 -1.26 -7.48
CA ARG A 64 -12.57 -2.30 -6.52
C ARG A 64 -11.20 -2.88 -6.84
N LYS A 65 -10.43 -2.26 -7.73
CA LYS A 65 -9.10 -2.73 -8.11
C LYS A 65 -8.06 -2.30 -7.08
N ALA A 66 -7.20 -3.22 -6.70
CA ALA A 66 -5.99 -2.98 -5.93
C ALA A 66 -4.80 -3.54 -6.70
N LYS A 67 -3.83 -2.68 -7.04
CA LYS A 67 -2.56 -3.12 -7.61
C LYS A 67 -1.57 -3.39 -6.50
N ILE A 68 -0.82 -4.49 -6.60
CA ILE A 68 0.21 -4.82 -5.61
C ILE A 68 1.26 -3.71 -5.54
N GLN A 69 1.72 -3.20 -6.68
CA GLN A 69 2.72 -2.14 -6.71
C GLN A 69 2.26 -0.87 -5.98
N ASP A 70 1.02 -0.43 -6.24
CA ASP A 70 0.43 0.75 -5.58
C ASP A 70 0.33 0.52 -4.07
N SER A 71 -0.12 -0.68 -3.67
CA SER A 71 -0.23 -1.07 -2.26
C SER A 71 1.14 -1.11 -1.56
N LEU A 72 2.17 -1.62 -2.23
CA LEU A 72 3.55 -1.63 -1.73
C LEU A 72 4.07 -0.21 -1.47
N TYR A 73 3.84 0.73 -2.38
CA TYR A 73 4.26 2.12 -2.19
C TYR A 73 3.49 2.80 -1.06
N CYS A 74 2.20 2.52 -0.91
CA CYS A 74 1.42 3.03 0.23
C CYS A 74 1.96 2.49 1.56
N ALA A 75 2.24 1.18 1.64
CA ALA A 75 2.82 0.55 2.82
C ALA A 75 4.21 1.11 3.13
N ALA A 76 5.07 1.27 2.12
CA ALA A 76 6.40 1.85 2.28
C ALA A 76 6.34 3.30 2.77
N GLY A 77 5.39 4.11 2.26
CA GLY A 77 5.20 5.49 2.72
C GLY A 77 4.76 5.57 4.18
N ALA A 78 3.80 4.73 4.59
CA ALA A 78 3.36 4.66 5.99
C ALA A 78 4.51 4.19 6.91
N TRP A 79 5.21 3.12 6.52
CA TRP A 79 6.35 2.57 7.26
C TRP A 79 7.51 3.57 7.39
N ALA A 80 7.89 4.25 6.32
CA ALA A 80 8.97 5.24 6.34
C ALA A 80 8.66 6.39 7.33
N LEU A 81 7.41 6.84 7.36
CA LEU A 81 6.98 7.84 8.32
C LEU A 81 6.99 7.29 9.76
N ALA A 82 6.61 6.03 9.96
CA ALA A 82 6.70 5.38 11.26
C ALA A 82 8.15 5.33 11.78
N LEU A 83 9.10 4.95 10.92
CA LEU A 83 10.53 4.95 11.27
C LEU A 83 11.04 6.33 11.66
N ALA A 84 10.52 7.40 11.04
CA ALA A 84 10.85 8.76 11.43
C ALA A 84 10.28 9.11 12.81
N TYR A 85 9.04 8.70 13.11
CA TYR A 85 8.41 8.90 14.41
C TYR A 85 9.12 8.15 15.56
N ARG A 86 9.73 6.99 15.31
CA ARG A 86 10.55 6.27 16.30
C ARG A 86 11.72 7.08 16.87
N ARG A 87 12.09 8.21 16.22
CA ARG A 87 13.14 9.12 16.69
C ARG A 87 12.65 10.16 17.70
N ILE A 88 11.36 10.12 18.05
CA ILE A 88 10.72 11.02 19.02
C ILE A 88 10.17 10.17 20.17
N ASP A 89 10.34 10.64 21.41
CA ASP A 89 9.93 9.91 22.61
C ASP A 89 8.40 9.83 22.78
N ASP A 90 7.67 10.93 22.56
CA ASP A 90 6.20 10.97 22.59
C ASP A 90 5.63 11.24 21.19
N ASP A 91 5.35 10.15 20.48
CA ASP A 91 4.78 10.16 19.13
C ASP A 91 3.23 10.14 19.12
N LYS A 92 2.60 10.13 20.30
CA LYS A 92 1.14 10.01 20.48
C LYS A 92 0.52 8.79 19.80
N GLY A 93 1.25 7.67 19.71
CA GLY A 93 0.78 6.40 19.13
C GLY A 93 0.78 6.36 17.60
N ARG A 94 1.36 7.36 16.93
CA ARG A 94 1.39 7.44 15.47
C ARG A 94 2.27 6.37 14.83
N THR A 95 3.39 6.03 15.46
CA THR A 95 4.25 4.93 15.00
C THR A 95 3.43 3.65 14.94
N HIS A 96 2.70 3.32 16.01
CA HIS A 96 1.91 2.10 16.06
C HIS A 96 0.83 2.04 14.96
N GLU A 97 0.09 3.12 14.74
CA GLU A 97 -0.92 3.19 13.67
C GLU A 97 -0.29 2.98 12.27
N LEU A 98 0.82 3.66 12.00
CA LEU A 98 1.51 3.60 10.71
C LEU A 98 2.15 2.23 10.47
N GLU A 99 2.80 1.65 11.47
CA GLU A 99 3.39 0.31 11.40
C GLU A 99 2.31 -0.75 11.19
N HIS A 100 1.22 -0.66 11.94
CA HIS A 100 0.13 -1.62 11.82
C HIS A 100 -0.55 -1.52 10.45
N SER A 101 -0.67 -0.31 9.88
CA SER A 101 -1.14 -0.15 8.50
C SER A 101 -0.20 -0.82 7.49
N ALA A 102 1.11 -0.64 7.63
CA ALA A 102 2.10 -1.27 6.77
C ALA A 102 2.06 -2.81 6.89
N ILE A 103 2.05 -3.35 8.12
CA ILE A 103 1.93 -4.79 8.40
C ILE A 103 0.67 -5.35 7.74
N LYS A 104 -0.47 -4.69 7.95
CA LYS A 104 -1.75 -5.14 7.40
C LYS A 104 -1.71 -5.20 5.88
N CYS A 105 -1.11 -4.21 5.23
CA CYS A 105 -0.95 -4.20 3.78
C CYS A 105 -0.06 -5.34 3.28
N MET A 106 1.13 -5.51 3.88
CA MET A 106 2.07 -6.56 3.50
C MET A 106 1.50 -7.96 3.69
N ARG A 107 0.72 -8.17 4.76
CA ARG A 107 -0.02 -9.41 4.99
C ARG A 107 -1.16 -9.61 3.99
N GLY A 108 -1.85 -8.54 3.60
CA GLY A 108 -2.84 -8.57 2.52
C GLY A 108 -2.27 -9.02 1.19
N ILE A 109 -1.08 -8.52 0.85
CA ILE A 109 -0.35 -8.92 -0.36
C ILE A 109 0.04 -10.40 -0.28
N LEU A 110 0.58 -10.84 0.87
CA LEU A 110 0.90 -12.24 1.10
C LEU A 110 -0.31 -13.16 0.89
N TYR A 111 -1.45 -12.80 1.48
CA TYR A 111 -2.71 -13.51 1.31
C TYR A 111 -3.09 -13.65 -0.16
N CYS A 112 -2.95 -12.59 -0.96
CA CYS A 112 -3.23 -12.63 -2.40
C CYS A 112 -2.26 -13.54 -3.18
N TYR A 113 -0.99 -13.59 -2.78
CA TYR A 113 0.01 -14.46 -3.41
C TYR A 113 -0.12 -15.94 -3.01
N MET A 114 -0.40 -16.23 -1.74
CA MET A 114 -0.62 -17.61 -1.28
C MET A 114 -1.76 -18.30 -2.03
N ARG A 115 -2.81 -17.54 -2.36
CA ARG A 115 -3.94 -18.04 -3.16
C ARG A 115 -3.59 -18.37 -4.62
N GLN A 116 -2.40 -18.01 -5.06
CA GLN A 116 -1.86 -18.31 -6.38
C GLN A 116 -0.75 -19.36 -6.36
N ALA A 117 -0.58 -20.10 -5.26
CA ALA A 117 0.45 -21.11 -5.11
C ALA A 117 0.46 -22.13 -6.28
N ASP A 118 -0.71 -22.55 -6.76
CA ASP A 118 -0.84 -23.46 -7.89
C ASP A 118 -0.24 -22.89 -9.19
N LYS A 119 -0.44 -21.58 -9.44
CA LYS A 119 0.15 -20.90 -10.61
C LYS A 119 1.66 -20.85 -10.51
N VAL A 120 2.20 -20.53 -9.33
CA VAL A 120 3.65 -20.51 -9.08
C VAL A 120 4.23 -21.90 -9.32
N GLN A 121 3.54 -22.96 -8.90
CA GLN A 121 3.98 -24.32 -9.12
C GLN A 121 4.01 -24.70 -10.61
N GLN A 122 3.02 -24.26 -11.38
CA GLN A 122 3.00 -24.44 -12.84
C GLN A 122 4.11 -23.62 -13.52
N PHE A 123 4.32 -22.37 -13.10
CA PHE A 123 5.35 -21.49 -13.64
C PHE A 123 6.77 -22.06 -13.47
N LYS A 124 7.03 -22.78 -12.37
CA LYS A 124 8.31 -23.48 -12.14
C LYS A 124 8.58 -24.58 -13.19
N GLN A 125 7.53 -25.25 -13.66
CA GLN A 125 7.64 -26.33 -14.63
C GLN A 125 7.70 -25.80 -16.06
N ASP A 126 6.87 -24.80 -16.37
CA ASP A 126 6.75 -24.19 -17.70
C ASP A 126 6.57 -22.66 -17.55
N PRO A 127 7.68 -21.89 -17.63
CA PRO A 127 7.66 -20.44 -17.42
C PRO A 127 6.92 -19.69 -18.54
N ARG A 128 5.60 -19.60 -18.41
CA ARG A 128 4.75 -18.87 -19.37
C ARG A 128 4.11 -17.65 -18.72
N PRO A 129 3.86 -16.58 -19.51
CA PRO A 129 3.10 -15.41 -19.05
C PRO A 129 1.74 -15.75 -18.42
N THR A 130 1.05 -16.78 -18.93
CA THR A 130 -0.26 -17.24 -18.45
C THR A 130 -0.23 -17.82 -17.04
N THR A 131 0.92 -18.34 -16.63
CA THR A 131 1.16 -18.95 -15.31
C THR A 131 1.88 -17.99 -14.36
N CYS A 132 2.16 -16.75 -14.77
CA CYS A 132 2.77 -15.74 -13.90
C CYS A 132 1.82 -15.32 -12.77
N LEU A 133 2.41 -14.86 -11.66
CA LEU A 133 1.67 -14.27 -10.55
C LEU A 133 0.90 -13.03 -11.01
N HIS A 134 -0.38 -12.99 -10.67
CA HIS A 134 -1.24 -11.83 -10.87
C HIS A 134 -0.89 -10.71 -9.89
N SER A 135 -1.10 -9.47 -10.31
CA SER A 135 -0.75 -8.28 -9.53
C SER A 135 -1.90 -7.30 -9.31
N VAL A 136 -3.13 -7.66 -9.72
CA VAL A 136 -4.33 -6.83 -9.56
C VAL A 136 -5.44 -7.64 -8.88
N PHE A 137 -5.91 -7.20 -7.72
CA PHE A 137 -6.88 -7.93 -6.94
C PHE A 137 -8.10 -7.08 -6.64
N ASN A 138 -9.18 -7.74 -6.22
CA ASN A 138 -10.26 -7.07 -5.56
C ASN A 138 -9.76 -6.51 -4.21
N VAL A 139 -9.92 -5.22 -4.00
CA VAL A 139 -9.45 -4.52 -2.80
C VAL A 139 -10.10 -5.06 -1.51
N HIS A 140 -11.31 -5.61 -1.57
CA HIS A 140 -12.05 -6.08 -0.39
C HIS A 140 -11.97 -7.59 -0.16
N THR A 141 -11.85 -8.39 -1.22
CA THR A 141 -11.82 -9.86 -1.11
C THR A 141 -10.44 -10.48 -1.35
N GLY A 142 -9.54 -9.75 -2.02
CA GLY A 142 -8.24 -10.29 -2.45
C GLY A 142 -8.36 -11.31 -3.58
N ASP A 143 -9.52 -11.42 -4.25
CA ASP A 143 -9.70 -12.28 -5.41
C ASP A 143 -9.03 -11.68 -6.65
N GLU A 144 -8.62 -12.53 -7.57
CA GLU A 144 -8.25 -12.09 -8.92
C GLU A 144 -9.49 -11.56 -9.64
N ILE A 145 -9.33 -10.44 -10.33
CA ILE A 145 -10.44 -9.74 -11.01
C ILE A 145 -10.23 -9.55 -12.50
N LEU A 146 -9.01 -9.80 -13.01
CA LEU A 146 -8.68 -9.69 -14.42
C LEU A 146 -8.14 -11.03 -14.91
N SER A 147 -8.64 -11.49 -16.05
CA SER A 147 -8.08 -12.65 -16.72
C SER A 147 -6.72 -12.32 -17.34
N TYR A 148 -5.95 -13.34 -17.71
CA TYR A 148 -4.68 -13.16 -18.44
C TYR A 148 -4.84 -12.46 -19.79
N GLY A 149 -5.95 -12.68 -20.49
CA GLY A 149 -6.19 -12.00 -21.76
C GLY A 149 -6.37 -10.49 -21.61
N GLU A 150 -6.85 -10.04 -20.46
CA GLU A 150 -7.19 -8.62 -20.19
C GLU A 150 -6.02 -7.85 -19.57
N TYR A 151 -5.08 -8.55 -18.93
CA TYR A 151 -3.94 -7.93 -18.25
C TYR A 151 -2.69 -8.80 -18.45
N GLY A 152 -1.64 -8.23 -19.04
CA GLY A 152 -0.37 -8.93 -19.21
C GLY A 152 0.34 -9.11 -17.88
N HIS A 153 0.25 -10.31 -17.28
CA HIS A 153 0.61 -10.59 -15.89
C HIS A 153 2.12 -10.63 -15.56
N LEU A 154 3.03 -10.24 -16.45
CA LEU A 154 4.47 -10.34 -16.17
C LEU A 154 4.97 -9.14 -15.34
N GLN A 155 4.68 -9.16 -14.04
CA GLN A 155 5.17 -8.15 -13.09
C GLN A 155 6.17 -8.74 -12.09
N ILE A 156 7.29 -9.26 -12.60
CA ILE A 156 8.42 -9.72 -11.77
C ILE A 156 8.87 -8.60 -10.81
N ASN A 157 8.80 -7.35 -11.27
CA ASN A 157 9.12 -6.18 -10.45
C ASN A 157 8.27 -6.08 -9.18
N ALA A 158 6.98 -6.43 -9.21
CA ALA A 158 6.11 -6.37 -8.04
C ALA A 158 6.52 -7.41 -6.98
N VAL A 159 6.83 -8.63 -7.40
CA VAL A 159 7.30 -9.70 -6.51
C VAL A 159 8.66 -9.36 -5.90
N SER A 160 9.61 -8.90 -6.73
CA SER A 160 10.93 -8.48 -6.26
C SER A 160 10.83 -7.33 -5.25
N LEU A 161 9.96 -6.35 -5.51
CA LEU A 161 9.75 -5.22 -4.60
C LEU A 161 9.07 -5.64 -3.30
N TYR A 162 8.11 -6.57 -3.37
CA TYR A 162 7.47 -7.15 -2.18
C TYR A 162 8.51 -7.83 -1.29
N LEU A 163 9.38 -8.67 -1.85
CA LEU A 163 10.42 -9.36 -1.08
C LEU A 163 11.42 -8.38 -0.46
N LEU A 164 11.83 -7.35 -1.22
CA LEU A 164 12.71 -6.31 -0.70
C LEU A 164 12.08 -5.61 0.51
N TYR A 165 10.86 -5.08 0.37
CA TYR A 165 10.19 -4.41 1.48
C TYR A 165 9.85 -5.34 2.63
N LEU A 166 9.54 -6.61 2.38
CA LEU A 166 9.31 -7.60 3.42
C LEU A 166 10.55 -7.76 4.30
N VAL A 167 11.72 -7.95 3.69
CA VAL A 167 12.99 -8.09 4.41
C VAL A 167 13.32 -6.83 5.19
N GLU A 168 13.21 -5.67 4.57
CA GLU A 168 13.51 -4.37 5.22
C GLU A 168 12.56 -4.09 6.40
N MET A 169 11.26 -4.32 6.23
CA MET A 169 10.27 -4.09 7.29
C MET A 169 10.45 -5.06 8.46
N ILE A 170 10.70 -6.35 8.21
CA ILE A 170 11.00 -7.32 9.27
C ILE A 170 12.31 -6.98 9.97
N SER A 171 13.34 -6.58 9.23
CA SER A 171 14.62 -6.14 9.79
C SER A 171 14.47 -4.90 10.67
N SER A 172 13.48 -4.04 10.37
CA SER A 172 13.10 -2.91 11.22
C SER A 172 12.27 -3.31 12.46
N GLY A 173 11.96 -4.59 12.66
CA GLY A 173 11.23 -5.11 13.82
C GLY A 173 9.73 -5.33 13.61
N LEU A 174 9.20 -5.15 12.38
CA LEU A 174 7.79 -5.43 12.11
C LEU A 174 7.54 -6.94 12.01
N GLN A 175 6.51 -7.42 12.71
CA GLN A 175 6.05 -8.81 12.59
C GLN A 175 5.07 -8.91 11.42
N ILE A 176 5.54 -9.38 10.26
CA ILE A 176 4.72 -9.53 9.05
C ILE A 176 4.39 -11.01 8.80
N ILE A 177 5.38 -11.90 8.92
CA ILE A 177 5.21 -13.36 8.82
C ILE A 177 5.01 -13.91 10.21
N TYR A 178 3.96 -14.70 10.43
CA TYR A 178 3.57 -15.20 11.74
C TYR A 178 3.93 -16.66 11.95
N ASN A 179 3.91 -17.48 10.89
CA ASN A 179 4.21 -18.90 10.97
C ASN A 179 4.99 -19.39 9.75
N THR A 180 5.51 -20.63 9.83
CA THR A 180 6.28 -21.25 8.74
C THR A 180 5.41 -21.68 7.57
N ASP A 181 4.10 -21.86 7.75
CA ASP A 181 3.18 -22.25 6.67
C ASP A 181 2.87 -21.07 5.70
N GLU A 182 3.23 -19.85 6.09
CA GLU A 182 3.09 -18.62 5.30
C GLU A 182 4.25 -18.38 4.30
N VAL A 183 5.30 -19.23 4.29
CA VAL A 183 6.52 -19.06 3.48
C VAL A 183 6.95 -20.30 2.70
#